data_AF-A0A6V7J455-F1
#
_entry.id   AF-A0A6V7J455-F1
#
_cell.length_a   1.000
_cell.length_b   1.000
_cell.length_c   1.000
_cell.angle_alpha   90.00
_cell.angle_beta   90.00
_cell.angle_gamma   90.00
#
_symmetry.space_group_name_H-M   'P 1'
#
loop_
_entity.id
_entity.type
_entity.pdbx_description
1 polymer ?
#
loop_
_entity_poly.entity_id
_entity_poly.type
_entity_poly.pdbx_seq_one_letter_code
_entity_poly.pdbx_strand_id
1 'polypeptide(L)' 'KGLTQLDLSQNSLVTVPSAALANLHSLIILNLNRNKIKDLRSRSFAGLDTLEILNLYENKISTIDPDAFTGLD' A
#
# COMPACT_ATOMS: atom_id res chain seq x y z
N LYS A 1 -9.32 -13.59 14.06
CA LYS A 1 -7.96 -13.63 13.48
C LYS A 1 -7.97 -12.69 12.27
N GLY A 2 -7.13 -11.66 12.25
CA GLY A 2 -7.05 -10.69 11.15
C GLY A 2 -6.09 -11.14 10.05
N LEU A 3 -6.18 -10.53 8.86
CA LEU A 3 -5.22 -10.73 7.78
C LEU A 3 -3.91 -10.03 8.14
N THR A 4 -2.80 -10.76 8.14
CA THR A 4 -1.47 -10.23 8.52
C THR A 4 -0.52 -10.05 7.35
N GLN A 5 -0.75 -10.74 6.24
CA GLN A 5 0.05 -10.64 5.03
C GLN A 5 -0.86 -10.61 3.81
N LEU A 6 -0.59 -9.68 2.89
CA LEU A 6 -1.33 -9.52 1.66
C LEU A 6 -0.36 -9.34 0.50
N ASP A 7 -0.41 -10.27 -0.44
CA ASP A 7 0.35 -10.21 -1.69
C ASP A 7 -0.56 -9.81 -2.86
N LEU A 8 -0.33 -8.61 -3.39
CA LEU A 8 -0.95 -8.07 -4.60
C LEU A 8 0.08 -7.84 -5.70
N SER A 9 1.25 -8.47 -5.61
CA SER A 9 2.31 -8.31 -6.59
C SER A 9 1.95 -8.90 -7.96
N GLN A 10 2.64 -8.43 -9.01
CA GLN A 10 2.46 -8.91 -10.38
C GLN A 10 1.04 -8.74 -10.93
N ASN A 11 0.38 -7.65 -10.52
CA ASN A 11 -0.92 -7.25 -11.05
C ASN A 11 -0.78 -6.03 -11.98
N SER A 12 -1.92 -5.48 -12.41
CA SER A 12 -1.97 -4.25 -13.21
C SER A 12 -2.55 -3.06 -12.44
N LEU A 13 -2.32 -3.00 -11.12
CA LEU A 13 -2.78 -1.87 -10.29
C LEU A 13 -2.08 -0.59 -10.75
N VAL A 14 -2.87 0.43 -11.09
CA VAL A 14 -2.37 1.76 -11.47
C VAL A 14 -2.34 2.74 -10.29
N THR A 15 -3.02 2.39 -9.20
CA THR A 15 -3.07 3.13 -7.93
C THR A 15 -3.14 2.13 -6.77
N VAL A 16 -2.77 2.57 -5.57
CA VAL A 16 -3.03 1.81 -4.34
C VAL A 16 -4.55 1.72 -4.12
N PRO A 17 -5.13 0.54 -3.85
CA PRO A 17 -6.57 0.38 -3.61
C PRO A 17 -6.92 0.76 -2.15
N SER A 18 -6.65 2.00 -1.74
CA SER A 18 -6.68 2.44 -0.35
C SER A 18 -8.01 2.16 0.37
N ALA A 19 -9.15 2.37 -0.30
CA ALA A 19 -10.46 2.08 0.27
C ALA A 19 -10.66 0.60 0.62
N ALA A 20 -10.07 -0.32 -0.14
CA ALA A 20 -10.15 -1.75 0.13
C ALA A 20 -9.18 -2.17 1.26
N LEU A 21 -8.11 -1.41 1.45
CA LEU A 21 -7.06 -1.68 2.46
C LEU A 21 -7.37 -1.04 3.82
N ALA A 22 -8.26 -0.04 3.87
CA ALA A 22 -8.47 0.83 5.03
C ALA A 22 -8.87 0.14 6.35
N ASN A 23 -9.39 -1.09 6.28
CA ASN A 23 -9.81 -1.85 7.46
C ASN A 23 -8.87 -3.01 7.81
N LEU A 24 -7.72 -3.11 7.14
CA LEU A 24 -6.74 -4.16 7.39
C LEU A 24 -5.79 -3.78 8.54
N HIS A 25 -6.36 -3.43 9.70
CA HIS A 25 -5.64 -2.93 10.88
C HIS A 25 -4.60 -3.90 11.45
N SER A 26 -4.67 -5.20 11.11
CA SER A 26 -3.73 -6.22 11.55
C SER A 26 -2.69 -6.60 10.49
N LEU A 27 -2.63 -5.88 9.37
CA LEU A 27 -1.75 -6.19 8.26
C LEU A 27 -0.32 -5.76 8.57
N ILE A 28 0.60 -6.72 8.56
CA ILE A 28 2.03 -6.53 8.84
C ILE A 28 2.83 -6.40 7.53
N ILE A 29 2.43 -7.16 6.49
CA ILE A 29 3.13 -7.18 5.19
C ILE A 29 2.16 -6.88 4.06
N LEU A 30 2.49 -5.89 3.25
CA LEU A 30 1.81 -5.55 2.00
C LEU A 30 2.81 -5.58 0.84
N ASN A 31 2.60 -6.51 -0.08
CA ASN A 31 3.41 -6.63 -1.29
C ASN A 31 2.63 -6.08 -2.50
N LEU A 32 3.09 -4.94 -3.03
CA LEU A 32 2.54 -4.29 -4.23
C LEU A 32 3.54 -4.27 -5.40
N ASN A 33 4.57 -5.13 -5.34
CA ASN A 33 5.63 -5.14 -6.34
C ASN A 33 5.13 -5.47 -7.74
N ARG A 34 5.87 -5.06 -8.77
CA ARG A 34 5.56 -5.40 -10.18
C ARG A 34 4.14 -5.03 -10.60
N ASN A 35 3.67 -3.87 -10.14
CA ASN A 35 2.43 -3.26 -10.58
C ASN A 35 2.72 -2.05 -11.48
N LYS A 36 1.70 -1.24 -11.76
CA LYS A 36 1.79 -0.03 -12.61
C LYS A 36 1.46 1.24 -11.81
N ILE A 37 1.68 1.22 -10.49
CA ILE A 37 1.33 2.34 -9.60
C ILE A 37 2.20 3.54 -9.99
N LYS A 38 1.54 4.67 -10.28
CA LYS A 38 2.20 5.92 -10.73
C LYS A 38 2.28 6.98 -9.65
N ASP A 39 1.22 7.07 -8.84
CA ASP A 39 1.07 8.13 -7.85
C ASP A 39 0.74 7.49 -6.51
N LEU A 40 1.50 7.88 -5.47
CA LEU A 40 1.14 7.63 -4.09
C LEU A 40 0.44 8.87 -3.56
N ARG A 41 -0.89 8.81 -3.46
CA ARG A 41 -1.72 9.93 -3.00
C ARG A 41 -1.73 10.03 -1.48
N SER A 42 -2.07 11.19 -0.95
CA SER A 42 -2.27 11.39 0.49
C SER A 42 -3.14 10.29 1.10
N ARG A 43 -2.69 9.73 2.24
CA ARG A 43 -3.39 8.67 2.98
C ARG A 43 -3.61 7.38 2.18
N SER A 44 -2.71 7.06 1.24
CA SER A 44 -2.82 5.84 0.42
C SER A 44 -2.81 4.55 1.25
N PHE A 45 -2.22 4.60 2.45
CA PHE A 45 -2.04 3.46 3.35
C PHE A 45 -2.73 3.67 4.71
N ALA A 46 -3.67 4.61 4.81
CA ALA A 46 -4.39 4.85 6.06
C ALA A 46 -5.16 3.59 6.52
N GLY A 47 -5.15 3.32 7.83
CA GLY A 47 -5.78 2.14 8.43
C GLY A 47 -4.92 0.87 8.41
N LEU A 48 -3.69 0.96 7.89
CA LEU A 48 -2.68 -0.10 7.98
C LEU A 48 -1.79 0.08 9.21
N ASP A 49 -2.42 0.21 10.38
CA ASP A 49 -1.82 0.70 11.63
C ASP A 49 -0.72 -0.21 12.20
N THR A 50 -0.55 -1.41 11.66
CA THR A 50 0.46 -2.41 12.10
C THR A 50 1.42 -2.82 10.98
N LEU A 51 1.44 -2.07 9.88
CA LEU A 51 2.22 -2.42 8.70
C LEU A 51 3.70 -2.13 8.92
N GLU A 52 4.50 -3.20 8.88
CA GLU A 52 5.96 -3.12 9.04
C GLU A 52 6.68 -3.19 7.69
N ILE A 53 6.11 -3.90 6.71
CA ILE A 53 6.75 -4.16 5.42
C ILE A 53 5.81 -3.75 4.28
N LEU A 54 6.20 -2.68 3.57
CA LEU A 54 5.57 -2.21 2.35
C LEU A 54 6.53 -2.37 1.17
N ASN A 55 6.22 -3.26 0.23
CA ASN A 55 7.03 -3.43 -0.97
C ASN A 55 6.37 -2.79 -2.21
N LEU A 56 7.09 -1.88 -2.86
CA LEU A 56 6.63 -1.13 -4.04
C LEU A 56 7.58 -1.21 -5.24
N TYR A 57 8.56 -2.12 -5.24
CA TYR A 57 9.56 -2.23 -6.30
C TYR A 57 8.92 -2.60 -7.66
N GLU A 58 9.58 -2.23 -8.76
CA GLU A 58 9.08 -2.46 -10.13
C GLU A 58 7.66 -1.87 -10.37
N ASN A 59 7.34 -0.75 -9.74
CA ASN A 59 6.21 0.11 -10.12
C ASN A 59 6.65 1.25 -11.06
N LYS A 60 5.76 2.22 -11.30
CA LYS A 60 6.00 3.40 -12.15
C LYS A 60 5.84 4.70 -11.37
N ILE A 61 6.18 4.67 -10.07
CA ILE A 61 5.94 5.77 -9.15
C ILE A 61 6.77 6.99 -9.60
N SER A 62 6.08 8.06 -9.96
CA SER A 62 6.65 9.35 -10.35
C SER A 62 6.26 10.48 -9.41
N THR A 63 5.17 10.29 -8.66
CA THR A 63 4.61 11.30 -7.76
C THR A 63 4.34 10.69 -6.40
N ILE A 64 4.73 11.39 -5.34
CA ILE A 64 4.45 11.03 -3.95
C ILE A 64 3.94 12.29 -3.27
N ASP A 65 2.70 12.27 -2.80
CA ASP A 65 2.15 13.36 -2.00
C ASP A 65 2.86 13.41 -0.63
N PRO A 66 3.03 14.60 -0.02
CA PRO A 66 3.69 14.73 1.29
C PRO A 66 3.10 13.83 2.39
N ASP A 67 1.78 13.59 2.32
CA ASP A 67 1.03 12.80 3.31
C ASP A 67 0.74 11.38 2.81
N ALA A 68 1.46 10.88 1.80
CA ALA A 68 1.17 9.58 1.18
C ALA A 68 1.26 8.42 2.17
N PHE A 69 2.19 8.51 3.13
CA PHE A 69 2.48 7.49 4.13
C PHE A 69 1.85 7.78 5.50
N THR A 70 1.00 8.82 5.62
CA THR A 70 0.26 9.07 6.86
C THR A 70 -0.58 7.84 7.26
N GLY A 71 -0.43 7.39 8.50
CA GLY A 71 -1.04 6.16 9.03
C GLY A 71 -0.10 4.95 9.06
N LEU A 72 1.15 5.11 8.59
CA LEU A 72 2.25 4.18 8.81
C LEU A 72 3.19 4.80 9.86
N ASP A 73 2.92 4.54 11.14
CA ASP A 73 3.74 5.01 12.28
C ASP A 73 4.77 3.96 12.74
#